data_AF-A0A9W9MRK6-F1
#
_entry.id   AF-A0A9W9MRK6-F1
#
_cell.length_a   1.000
_cell.length_b   1.000
_cell.length_c   1.000
_cell.angle_alpha   90.00
_cell.angle_beta   90.00
_cell.angle_gamma   90.00
#
_symmetry.space_group_name_H-M   'P 1'
#
loop_
_entity.id
_entity.type
_entity.pdbx_description
1 polymer ?
#
loop_
_entity_poly.entity_id
_entity_poly.type
_entity_poly.pdbx_seq_one_letter_code
_entity_poly.pdbx_strand_id
1 'polypeptide(L)'
;MYLFNWLFRNPPLAMPTMGTMDEVPYRSPVPLQWELARQTEIFLEDSLWPQAYSLLFNVLASGTISSTKAVIPLPQHLAVAATMLVHPKTTTRAESEYEKEAPNAALRFLRLTNSLVGPIDAKFSLAFNFTQLASSRHRRRGESPMVFEHDNPDTRPLNTKFNQGSSLWNCAEDFWHAVGWAFNCSVVHPARWERWQIWLQFMCNVLEDDWKEREKKYLEAKQNQVNTSVLSEMPVKSEGEASQGAEPAEKETRSGRKPKDEVVEVHDDLGIFRESLIFRYVSSNTTAGRNRRIMRAIFANGKSNLGEFKEVFNDELKIPAPEQDPHNTKKRAGDINLDKDDYGDYLDNSDEDFENDHSSTSVSPPAKGSQARKQRRSKRTRRGTRNAMDEATDPVKMAKGSQKPSHESNISPLGGYTSLALRQQLLGILSSVSERLPRDFLPLDNLYDMFVENIRDLSLPLFQHFITPSNLPHLLPEAHSTLCELLLFVFRESSAPSSDNNYLTQAKLEECFLPYAAATASVENNAKVSLLLEALMTLLHKSNMLSVTPSLAKAVRSGIARREQASRDRDSIEWSYLQESGFRMRFMVDHILP
;
A
#
# COMPACT_ATOMS: atom_id res chain seq x y z
N MET A 1 -1.92 -29.47 1.84
CA MET A 1 -1.30 -29.26 0.51
C MET A 1 -0.20 -28.25 0.71
N TYR A 2 1.07 -28.63 0.51
CA TYR A 2 2.20 -27.70 0.59
C TYR A 2 2.35 -27.05 -0.78
N LEU A 3 1.67 -25.91 -1.00
CA LEU A 3 1.57 -25.27 -2.31
C LEU A 3 2.85 -24.54 -2.75
N PHE A 4 3.84 -24.39 -1.87
CA PHE A 4 5.11 -23.76 -2.21
C PHE A 4 6.27 -24.57 -1.64
N ASN A 5 6.71 -25.55 -2.41
CA ASN A 5 8.11 -25.94 -2.40
C ASN A 5 8.37 -26.64 -3.73
N TRP A 6 9.44 -26.25 -4.42
CA TRP A 6 10.01 -26.97 -5.57
C TRP A 6 9.57 -26.59 -7.00
N LEU A 7 9.54 -25.29 -7.35
CA LEU A 7 9.77 -24.89 -8.75
C LEU A 7 11.22 -24.46 -9.06
N PHE A 8 12.06 -24.19 -8.04
CA PHE A 8 13.46 -23.75 -8.28
C PHE A 8 14.51 -24.28 -7.29
N ARG A 9 14.38 -25.51 -6.76
CA ARG A 9 15.43 -26.03 -5.86
C ARG A 9 16.72 -26.44 -6.59
N ASN A 10 16.74 -26.46 -7.93
CA ASN A 10 17.95 -26.63 -8.74
C ASN A 10 17.79 -25.91 -10.11
N PRO A 11 18.21 -24.64 -10.26
CA PRO A 11 18.35 -24.06 -11.59
C PRO A 11 19.49 -24.80 -12.35
N PRO A 12 19.27 -25.34 -13.56
CA PRO A 12 20.38 -25.72 -14.42
C PRO A 12 21.04 -24.42 -14.87
N LEU A 13 22.20 -24.13 -14.26
CA LEU A 13 23.03 -22.95 -14.48
C LEU A 13 22.33 -21.64 -14.09
N ALA A 14 22.93 -20.94 -13.13
CA ALA A 14 22.58 -19.57 -12.80
C ALA A 14 22.52 -18.75 -14.09
N MET A 15 21.31 -18.44 -14.55
CA MET A 15 21.10 -17.31 -15.43
C MET A 15 21.60 -16.11 -14.63
N PRO A 16 22.58 -15.33 -15.14
CA PRO A 16 22.91 -14.08 -14.50
C PRO A 16 21.63 -13.27 -14.47
N THR A 17 21.10 -13.03 -13.27
CA THR A 17 20.20 -11.92 -13.02
C THR A 17 20.78 -10.75 -13.79
N MET A 18 20.06 -10.24 -14.79
CA MET A 18 20.41 -8.97 -15.43
C MET A 18 20.79 -8.02 -14.31
N GLY A 19 22.08 -7.65 -14.26
CA GLY A 19 22.70 -7.11 -13.07
C GLY A 19 21.83 -6.02 -12.47
N THR A 20 21.20 -6.34 -11.34
CA THR A 20 20.81 -5.34 -10.36
C THR A 20 22.11 -4.62 -10.06
N MET A 21 22.19 -3.32 -10.41
CA MET A 21 23.34 -2.48 -10.06
C MET A 21 23.73 -2.79 -8.63
N ASP A 22 25.01 -3.04 -8.36
CA ASP A 22 25.56 -3.32 -7.02
C ASP A 22 24.78 -2.54 -5.96
N GLU A 23 23.95 -3.24 -5.20
CA GLU A 23 23.06 -2.62 -4.23
C GLU A 23 23.96 -2.05 -3.14
N VAL A 24 24.07 -0.72 -3.11
CA VAL A 24 24.98 -0.03 -2.19
C VAL A 24 24.59 -0.43 -0.77
N PRO A 25 25.49 -1.03 0.02
CA PRO A 25 25.15 -1.50 1.35
C PRO A 25 24.73 -0.31 2.23
N TYR A 26 23.75 -0.55 3.10
CA TYR A 26 23.32 0.44 4.07
C TYR A 26 24.46 0.90 4.97
N ARG A 27 24.43 2.18 5.33
CA ARG A 27 25.41 2.79 6.22
C ARG A 27 25.03 2.52 7.67
N SER A 28 26.06 2.29 8.49
CA SER A 28 25.94 2.08 9.92
C SER A 28 25.33 3.30 10.63
N PRO A 29 24.37 3.08 11.54
CA PRO A 29 23.64 4.12 12.25
C PRO A 29 24.52 4.91 13.23
N VAL A 30 24.45 6.26 13.19
CA VAL A 30 24.99 7.16 14.21
C VAL A 30 23.86 8.05 14.75
N PRO A 31 23.68 8.17 16.08
CA PRO A 31 22.60 8.99 16.63
C PRO A 31 22.78 10.48 16.30
N LEU A 32 21.67 11.18 16.07
CA LEU A 32 21.66 12.64 15.92
C LEU A 32 22.14 13.29 17.22
N GLN A 33 23.05 14.26 17.11
CA GLN A 33 23.49 15.06 18.25
C GLN A 33 22.32 15.86 18.82
N TRP A 34 22.26 15.99 20.15
CA TRP A 34 21.11 16.58 20.83
C TRP A 34 20.90 18.05 20.44
N GLU A 35 21.96 18.80 20.15
CA GLU A 35 21.87 20.20 19.70
C GLU A 35 21.15 20.32 18.35
N LEU A 36 21.52 19.45 17.40
CA LEU A 36 20.90 19.40 16.07
C LEU A 36 19.47 18.88 16.14
N ALA A 37 19.20 17.90 17.02
CA ALA A 37 17.85 17.44 17.30
C ALA A 37 17.02 18.62 17.80
N ARG A 38 17.48 19.33 18.84
CA ARG A 38 16.76 20.46 19.42
C ARG A 38 16.52 21.60 18.42
N GLN A 39 17.50 21.92 17.58
CA GLN A 39 17.35 22.93 16.54
C GLN A 39 16.30 22.52 15.50
N THR A 40 16.30 21.24 15.12
CA THR A 40 15.30 20.69 14.19
C THR A 40 13.91 20.73 14.80
N GLU A 41 13.77 20.39 16.08
CA GLU A 41 12.51 20.49 16.81
C GLU A 41 11.97 21.92 16.77
N ILE A 42 12.78 22.90 17.13
CA ILE A 42 12.39 24.32 17.12
C ILE A 42 11.90 24.73 15.73
N PHE A 43 12.64 24.37 14.67
CA PHE A 43 12.19 24.67 13.31
C PHE A 43 10.87 23.99 12.93
N LEU A 44 10.62 22.76 13.39
CA LEU A 44 9.36 22.06 13.14
C LEU A 44 8.19 22.66 13.94
N GLU A 45 8.44 23.11 15.18
CA GLU A 45 7.47 23.77 16.06
C GLU A 45 7.09 25.16 15.50
N ASP A 46 8.08 25.95 15.07
CA ASP A 46 7.91 27.30 14.50
C ASP A 46 7.36 27.29 13.06
N SER A 47 6.98 26.12 12.53
CA SER A 47 6.47 25.95 11.15
C SER A 47 7.49 26.28 10.05
N LEU A 48 8.79 26.23 10.36
CA LEU A 48 9.89 26.39 9.41
C LEU A 48 10.28 25.05 8.77
N TRP A 49 9.29 24.38 8.16
CA TRP A 49 9.44 22.98 7.76
C TRP A 49 10.47 22.72 6.64
N PRO A 50 10.52 23.49 5.52
CA PRO A 50 11.52 23.28 4.50
C PRO A 50 12.95 23.36 5.04
N GLN A 51 13.23 24.28 5.97
CA GLN A 51 14.53 24.50 6.60
C GLN A 51 14.88 23.33 7.52
N ALA A 52 13.92 22.86 8.32
CA ALA A 52 14.10 21.69 9.17
C ALA A 52 14.51 20.46 8.35
N TYR A 53 13.79 20.17 7.27
CA TYR A 53 14.10 19.00 6.43
C TYR A 53 15.33 19.21 5.55
N SER A 54 15.64 20.43 5.13
CA SER A 54 16.89 20.75 4.44
C SER A 54 18.10 20.52 5.37
N LEU A 55 18.01 20.96 6.63
CA LEU A 55 19.03 20.68 7.64
C LEU A 55 19.21 19.18 7.83
N LEU A 56 18.12 18.44 8.10
CA LEU A 56 18.17 16.98 8.28
C LEU A 56 18.70 16.25 7.04
N PHE A 57 18.30 16.69 5.84
CA PHE A 57 18.79 16.14 4.58
C PHE A 57 20.29 16.35 4.45
N ASN A 58 20.78 17.57 4.70
CA ASN A 58 22.21 17.88 4.60
C ASN A 58 23.03 17.14 5.65
N VAL A 59 22.51 16.98 6.87
CA VAL A 59 23.16 16.18 7.94
C VAL A 59 23.26 14.70 7.54
N LEU A 60 22.20 14.15 6.95
CA LEU A 60 22.17 12.76 6.49
C LEU A 60 23.07 12.54 5.25
N ALA A 61 23.06 13.50 4.32
CA ALA A 61 23.92 13.49 3.13
C ALA A 61 25.39 13.82 3.47
N SER A 62 25.66 14.39 4.64
CA SER A 62 27.00 14.70 5.13
C SER A 62 27.75 13.41 5.44
N GLY A 63 28.49 12.94 4.45
CA GLY A 63 29.33 11.75 4.51
C GLY A 63 29.67 11.33 3.08
N THR A 64 30.96 11.32 2.75
CA THR A 64 31.43 10.89 1.42
C THR A 64 30.96 9.46 1.12
N ILE A 65 30.98 9.05 -0.15
CA ILE A 65 30.65 7.67 -0.58
C ILE A 65 31.53 6.62 0.14
N SER A 66 32.66 7.06 0.73
CA SER A 66 33.59 6.25 1.52
C SER A 66 33.21 6.13 3.02
N SER A 67 32.32 6.98 3.53
CA SER A 67 31.86 6.88 4.92
C SER A 67 30.86 5.75 5.08
N THR A 68 31.21 4.76 5.89
CA THR A 68 30.33 3.66 6.29
C THR A 68 29.29 4.07 7.32
N LYS A 69 29.31 5.31 7.82
CA LYS A 69 28.42 5.81 8.88
C LYS A 69 27.49 6.91 8.37
N ALA A 70 26.25 6.91 8.85
CA ALA A 70 25.24 7.93 8.57
C ALA A 70 24.55 8.39 9.85
N VAL A 71 24.30 9.70 9.96
CA VAL A 71 23.57 10.29 11.09
C VAL A 71 22.07 10.06 10.90
N ILE A 72 21.42 9.46 11.89
CA ILE A 72 20.02 9.04 11.80
C ILE A 72 19.10 10.06 12.47
N PRO A 73 18.02 10.46 11.80
CA PRO A 73 17.01 11.33 12.39
C PRO A 73 16.20 10.64 13.49
N LEU A 74 15.61 11.41 14.41
CA LEU A 74 14.69 10.86 15.40
C LEU A 74 13.43 10.29 14.71
N PRO A 75 12.83 9.21 15.26
CA PRO A 75 11.60 8.62 14.70
C PRO A 75 10.45 9.63 14.53
N GLN A 76 10.37 10.62 15.41
CA GLN A 76 9.33 11.66 15.35
C GLN A 76 9.51 12.59 14.16
N HIS A 77 10.75 12.92 13.78
CA HIS A 77 11.02 13.71 12.57
C HIS A 77 10.50 12.99 11.32
N LEU A 78 10.67 11.67 11.27
CA LEU A 78 10.16 10.82 10.20
C LEU A 78 8.63 10.75 10.21
N ALA A 79 8.02 10.61 11.39
CA ALA A 79 6.57 10.55 11.56
C ALA A 79 5.87 11.84 11.11
N VAL A 80 6.43 13.01 11.45
CA VAL A 80 5.93 14.32 11.01
C VAL A 80 6.16 14.50 9.51
N ALA A 81 7.35 14.14 8.99
CA ALA A 81 7.65 14.22 7.56
C ALA A 81 6.62 13.44 6.72
N ALA A 82 6.30 12.22 7.13
CA ALA A 82 5.32 11.38 6.44
C ALA A 82 3.89 11.93 6.54
N THR A 83 3.51 12.52 7.69
CA THR A 83 2.21 13.21 7.84
C THR A 83 2.10 14.39 6.88
N MET A 84 3.17 15.17 6.75
CA MET A 84 3.19 16.37 5.91
C MET A 84 3.03 16.09 4.42
N LEU A 85 3.37 14.88 3.95
CA LEU A 85 3.15 14.49 2.55
C LEU A 85 1.67 14.52 2.16
N VAL A 86 0.77 14.28 3.11
CA VAL A 86 -0.68 14.17 2.87
C VAL A 86 -1.48 15.22 3.62
N HIS A 87 -0.99 15.83 4.68
CA HIS A 87 -1.80 16.73 5.50
C HIS A 87 -2.35 17.92 4.69
N PRO A 88 -3.66 18.26 4.77
CA PRO A 88 -4.26 19.32 3.97
C PRO A 88 -3.56 20.68 4.11
N LYS A 89 -3.14 21.07 5.32
CA LYS A 89 -2.43 22.33 5.58
C LYS A 89 -1.14 22.52 4.75
N THR A 90 -0.40 21.45 4.47
CA THR A 90 0.85 21.50 3.68
C THR A 90 0.64 21.18 2.22
N THR A 91 -0.58 20.81 1.83
CA THR A 91 -0.88 20.32 0.48
C THR A 91 -2.02 21.11 -0.16
N THR A 92 -3.25 20.64 -0.04
CA THR A 92 -4.41 21.22 -0.75
C THR A 92 -4.93 22.52 -0.16
N ARG A 93 -4.58 22.84 1.10
CA ARG A 93 -4.93 24.08 1.79
C ARG A 93 -3.71 24.96 2.12
N ALA A 94 -2.56 24.68 1.50
CA ALA A 94 -1.37 25.50 1.70
C ALA A 94 -1.56 26.89 1.06
N GLU A 95 -1.41 27.94 1.85
CA GLU A 95 -1.64 29.32 1.40
C GLU A 95 -0.37 29.90 0.79
N SER A 96 0.78 29.66 1.43
CA SER A 96 2.07 30.18 0.96
C SER A 96 2.82 29.20 0.06
N GLU A 97 3.69 29.73 -0.81
CA GLU A 97 4.61 28.91 -1.63
C GLU A 97 5.56 28.09 -0.75
N TYR A 98 5.96 28.65 0.38
CA TYR A 98 6.82 28.01 1.35
C TYR A 98 6.19 26.75 1.98
N GLU A 99 4.90 26.81 2.33
CA GLU A 99 4.16 25.64 2.82
C GLU A 99 4.00 24.56 1.74
N LYS A 100 3.90 24.95 0.46
CA LYS A 100 3.83 24.03 -0.69
C LYS A 100 5.15 23.33 -0.97
N GLU A 101 6.29 23.92 -0.61
CA GLU A 101 7.61 23.28 -0.73
C GLU A 101 7.83 22.21 0.34
N ALA A 102 7.26 22.40 1.53
CA ALA A 102 7.42 21.54 2.69
C ALA A 102 7.24 20.02 2.43
N PRO A 103 6.16 19.54 1.75
CA PRO A 103 6.01 18.11 1.43
C PRO A 103 7.10 17.59 0.49
N ASN A 104 7.62 18.41 -0.42
CA ASN A 104 8.69 17.99 -1.33
C ASN A 104 10.03 17.84 -0.58
N ALA A 105 10.34 18.77 0.33
CA ALA A 105 11.51 18.68 1.19
C ALA A 105 11.44 17.44 2.10
N ALA A 106 10.28 17.19 2.72
CA ALA A 106 10.03 16.00 3.53
C ALA A 106 10.20 14.70 2.72
N LEU A 107 9.68 14.64 1.50
CA LEU A 107 9.81 13.45 0.64
C LEU A 107 11.26 13.14 0.28
N ARG A 108 12.05 14.17 -0.08
CA ARG A 108 13.49 14.00 -0.39
C ARG A 108 14.24 13.43 0.80
N PHE A 109 13.99 13.97 1.98
CA PHE A 109 14.57 13.51 3.23
C PHE A 109 14.17 12.05 3.56
N LEU A 110 12.89 11.71 3.44
CA LEU A 110 12.39 10.35 3.68
C LEU A 110 13.01 9.32 2.72
N ARG A 111 13.07 9.63 1.42
CA ARG A 111 13.69 8.76 0.42
C ARG A 111 15.18 8.58 0.66
N LEU A 112 15.89 9.66 1.00
CA LEU A 112 17.31 9.59 1.33
C LEU A 112 17.55 8.71 2.56
N THR A 113 16.72 8.84 3.59
CA THR A 113 16.81 8.03 4.82
C THR A 113 16.66 6.55 4.51
N ASN A 114 15.60 6.17 3.78
CA ASN A 114 15.36 4.77 3.40
C ASN A 114 16.49 4.22 2.52
N SER A 115 17.01 5.02 1.58
CA SER A 115 18.07 4.58 0.66
C SER A 115 19.44 4.44 1.30
N LEU A 116 19.80 5.27 2.29
CA LEU A 116 21.15 5.27 2.87
C LEU A 116 21.28 4.39 4.11
N VAL A 117 20.26 4.38 4.97
CA VAL A 117 20.31 3.73 6.29
C VAL A 117 19.52 2.43 6.30
N GLY A 118 18.51 2.33 5.44
CA GLY A 118 17.58 1.21 5.47
C GLY A 118 16.49 1.39 6.53
N PRO A 119 15.38 0.65 6.38
CA PRO A 119 14.19 0.81 7.20
C PRO A 119 14.31 0.30 8.64
N ILE A 120 15.11 -0.73 8.88
CA ILE A 120 15.30 -1.29 10.24
C ILE A 120 16.11 -0.32 11.10
N ASP A 121 17.27 0.11 10.60
CA ASP A 121 18.18 0.99 11.33
C ASP A 121 17.63 2.42 11.46
N ALA A 122 16.85 2.90 10.47
CA ALA A 122 16.11 4.17 10.56
C ALA A 122 14.92 4.13 11.55
N LYS A 123 14.63 2.97 12.16
CA LYS A 123 13.53 2.78 13.12
C LYS A 123 12.16 3.19 12.56
N PHE A 124 11.87 2.90 11.28
CA PHE A 124 10.54 3.20 10.72
C PHE A 124 9.41 2.46 11.43
N SER A 125 9.69 1.32 12.06
CA SER A 125 8.73 0.59 12.91
C SER A 125 8.22 1.40 14.10
N LEU A 126 9.04 2.32 14.62
CA LEU A 126 8.65 3.25 15.69
C LEU A 126 8.00 4.51 15.11
N ALA A 127 8.55 5.05 14.02
CA ALA A 127 8.05 6.28 13.40
C ALA A 127 6.65 6.13 12.79
N PHE A 128 6.40 5.02 12.10
CA PHE A 128 5.17 4.77 11.33
C PHE A 128 4.20 3.88 12.13
N ASN A 129 3.97 4.26 13.38
CA ASN A 129 3.11 3.52 14.28
C ASN A 129 1.77 4.22 14.49
N PHE A 130 0.67 3.56 14.08
CA PHE A 130 -0.70 4.06 14.30
C PHE A 130 -1.11 3.90 15.78
N THR A 131 -1.50 4.99 16.44
CA THR A 131 -1.65 5.05 17.91
C THR A 131 -3.05 4.70 18.43
N GLN A 132 -4.09 4.81 17.61
CA GLN A 132 -5.45 4.35 17.94
C GLN A 132 -5.47 2.86 18.33
N LEU A 133 -4.45 2.13 17.89
CA LEU A 133 -4.19 0.73 18.19
C LEU A 133 -3.66 0.47 19.62
N ALA A 134 -2.98 1.44 20.23
CA ALA A 134 -2.40 1.33 21.56
C ALA A 134 -3.41 1.69 22.66
N SER A 135 -4.29 2.66 22.39
CA SER A 135 -5.32 3.13 23.33
C SER A 135 -6.34 2.04 23.71
N SER A 136 -6.72 1.17 22.76
CA SER A 136 -7.64 0.06 23.00
C SER A 136 -7.09 -1.01 23.96
N ARG A 137 -5.77 -1.25 23.95
CA ARG A 137 -5.10 -2.19 24.86
C ARG A 137 -4.85 -1.60 26.25
N HIS A 138 -4.70 -0.28 26.36
CA HIS A 138 -4.48 0.39 27.64
C HIS A 138 -5.77 0.62 28.44
N ARG A 139 -6.94 0.77 27.79
CA ARG A 139 -8.23 0.93 28.48
C ARG A 139 -8.73 -0.30 29.25
N ARG A 140 -8.11 -1.48 29.11
CA ARG A 140 -8.51 -2.70 29.83
C ARG A 140 -7.60 -3.08 30.99
N ARG A 141 -6.50 -2.36 31.23
CA ARG A 141 -5.63 -2.60 32.39
C ARG A 141 -5.65 -1.34 33.24
N GLY A 142 -6.29 -1.48 34.41
CA GLY A 142 -6.56 -0.38 35.32
C GLY A 142 -5.32 0.47 35.62
N GLU A 143 -5.59 1.76 35.84
CA GLU A 143 -4.63 2.73 36.38
C GLU A 143 -3.89 2.10 37.57
N SER A 144 -2.57 2.00 37.43
CA SER A 144 -1.66 1.81 38.55
C SER A 144 -0.70 2.99 38.56
N PRO A 145 -0.38 3.59 39.73
CA PRO A 145 0.22 4.91 39.79
C PRO A 145 1.73 4.87 39.57
N MET A 146 2.24 5.88 38.87
CA MET A 146 3.59 6.43 38.96
C MET A 146 4.74 5.41 38.79
N VAL A 147 5.01 5.04 37.54
CA VAL A 147 6.37 4.66 37.13
C VAL A 147 6.99 5.92 36.53
N PHE A 148 8.10 6.39 37.10
CA PHE A 148 8.96 7.38 36.45
C PHE A 148 9.41 6.79 35.11
N GLU A 149 8.77 7.19 34.02
CA GLU A 149 9.28 6.91 32.67
C GLU A 149 10.66 7.55 32.57
N HIS A 150 11.68 6.75 32.31
CA HIS A 150 12.91 7.26 31.73
C HIS A 150 12.51 8.06 30.49
N ASP A 151 12.84 9.35 30.48
CA ASP A 151 12.56 10.31 29.43
C ASP A 151 13.28 9.86 28.14
N ASN A 152 12.70 8.90 27.43
CA ASN A 152 13.29 8.34 26.22
C ASN A 152 13.09 9.38 25.09
N PRO A 153 14.16 10.01 24.59
CA PRO A 153 14.05 11.06 23.58
C PRO A 153 13.38 10.55 22.30
N ASP A 154 13.46 9.24 22.02
CA ASP A 154 12.83 8.62 20.84
C ASP A 154 11.28 8.60 20.93
N THR A 155 10.69 8.77 22.12
CA THR A 155 9.22 8.67 22.34
C THR A 155 8.54 9.99 22.70
N ARG A 156 9.29 11.06 22.99
CA ARG A 156 8.75 12.35 23.38
C ARG A 156 7.97 13.03 22.24
N PRO A 157 6.67 13.30 22.34
CA PRO A 157 5.94 13.91 21.23
C PRO A 157 6.42 15.34 20.93
N LEU A 158 6.60 15.65 19.65
CA LEU A 158 6.93 17.01 19.18
C LEU A 158 5.69 17.92 19.24
N ASN A 159 5.86 19.14 19.76
CA ASN A 159 4.78 20.12 19.85
C ASN A 159 4.60 20.88 18.51
N THR A 160 4.35 20.15 17.43
CA THR A 160 4.12 20.76 16.12
C THR A 160 2.64 21.09 15.90
N LYS A 161 2.33 21.92 14.89
CA LYS A 161 0.95 22.11 14.40
C LYS A 161 0.28 20.83 13.88
N PHE A 162 1.05 19.75 13.75
CA PHE A 162 0.62 18.37 13.45
C PHE A 162 0.61 17.49 14.71
N ASN A 163 0.40 18.08 15.90
CA ASN A 163 0.34 17.41 17.20
C ASN A 163 -0.52 16.14 17.15
N GLN A 164 -0.40 15.27 18.15
CA GLN A 164 -1.08 13.97 18.25
C GLN A 164 -2.57 14.00 17.80
N GLY A 165 -3.34 15.08 17.95
CA GLY A 165 -4.72 15.13 17.45
C GLY A 165 -4.87 15.22 15.91
N SER A 166 -3.87 15.73 15.18
CA SER A 166 -3.93 15.99 13.74
C SER A 166 -2.90 15.19 12.92
N SER A 167 -2.10 14.35 13.56
CA SER A 167 -1.13 13.49 12.89
C SER A 167 -1.82 12.38 12.10
N LEU A 168 -1.22 11.97 10.97
CA LEU A 168 -1.74 10.87 10.15
C LEU A 168 -1.95 9.59 10.98
N TRP A 169 -1.01 9.33 11.89
CA TRP A 169 -0.93 8.14 12.72
C TRP A 169 -2.03 8.04 13.79
N ASN A 170 -2.68 9.17 14.09
CA ASN A 170 -3.73 9.26 15.11
C ASN A 170 -5.11 9.49 14.48
N CYS A 171 -5.15 10.21 13.35
CA CYS A 171 -6.38 10.46 12.61
C CYS A 171 -6.86 9.23 11.83
N ALA A 172 -5.94 8.45 11.27
CA ALA A 172 -6.30 7.18 10.65
C ALA A 172 -6.51 6.09 11.70
N GLU A 173 -7.55 5.25 11.52
CA GLU A 173 -7.81 4.11 12.40
C GLU A 173 -6.66 3.09 12.37
N ASP A 174 -6.23 2.72 11.16
CA ASP A 174 -5.14 1.79 10.88
C ASP A 174 -4.51 2.10 9.51
N PHE A 175 -3.43 1.38 9.18
CA PHE A 175 -2.76 1.50 7.88
C PHE A 175 -3.74 1.23 6.72
N TRP A 176 -4.60 0.22 6.86
CA TRP A 176 -5.55 -0.16 5.82
C TRP A 176 -6.68 0.86 5.64
N HIS A 177 -7.04 1.63 6.66
CA HIS A 177 -7.91 2.80 6.55
C HIS A 177 -7.28 3.86 5.64
N ALA A 178 -6.00 4.20 5.87
CA ALA A 178 -5.28 5.15 5.02
C ALA A 178 -5.13 4.66 3.58
N VAL A 179 -4.84 3.36 3.37
CA VAL A 179 -4.76 2.73 2.03
C VAL A 179 -6.11 2.78 1.31
N GLY A 180 -7.19 2.40 2.00
CA GLY A 180 -8.54 2.42 1.43
C GLY A 180 -8.99 3.85 1.05
N TRP A 181 -8.69 4.83 1.91
CA TRP A 181 -8.95 6.24 1.61
C TRP A 181 -8.11 6.76 0.43
N ALA A 182 -6.83 6.41 0.37
CA ALA A 182 -5.96 6.75 -0.75
C ALA A 182 -6.49 6.22 -2.09
N PHE A 183 -6.94 4.96 -2.14
CA PHE A 183 -7.54 4.39 -3.34
C PHE A 183 -8.95 4.93 -3.65
N ASN A 184 -9.73 5.34 -2.65
CA ASN A 184 -10.95 6.11 -2.90
C ASN A 184 -10.63 7.46 -3.55
N CYS A 185 -9.56 8.14 -3.11
CA CYS A 185 -9.09 9.37 -3.73
C CYS A 185 -8.67 9.16 -5.19
N SER A 186 -8.04 8.03 -5.53
CA SER A 186 -7.60 7.75 -6.92
C SER A 186 -8.74 7.72 -7.93
N VAL A 187 -9.97 7.43 -7.48
CA VAL A 187 -11.16 7.41 -8.33
C VAL A 187 -11.98 8.70 -8.21
N VAL A 188 -12.21 9.19 -6.99
CA VAL A 188 -13.20 10.26 -6.73
C VAL A 188 -12.54 11.64 -6.56
N HIS A 189 -11.32 11.70 -6.06
CA HIS A 189 -10.66 12.95 -5.65
C HIS A 189 -9.24 13.05 -6.21
N PRO A 190 -9.08 13.33 -7.52
CA PRO A 190 -7.77 13.33 -8.19
C PRO A 190 -6.77 14.33 -7.57
N ALA A 191 -7.23 15.50 -7.13
CA ALA A 191 -6.37 16.50 -6.47
C ALA A 191 -5.75 15.99 -5.14
N ARG A 192 -6.48 15.12 -4.42
CA ARG A 192 -5.95 14.47 -3.21
C ARG A 192 -5.11 13.25 -3.57
N TRP A 193 -5.48 12.53 -4.63
CA TRP A 193 -4.73 11.38 -5.12
C TRP A 193 -3.27 11.73 -5.45
N GLU A 194 -2.98 12.89 -6.03
CA GLU A 194 -1.59 13.30 -6.30
C GLU A 194 -0.68 13.24 -5.06
N ARG A 195 -1.24 13.54 -3.88
CA ARG A 195 -0.51 13.51 -2.59
C ARG A 195 -0.52 12.13 -1.95
N TRP A 196 -1.68 11.48 -1.94
CA TRP A 196 -1.83 10.12 -1.41
C TRP A 196 -1.05 9.08 -2.21
N GLN A 197 -0.92 9.24 -3.52
CA GLN A 197 -0.09 8.40 -4.38
C GLN A 197 1.38 8.48 -3.96
N ILE A 198 1.90 9.68 -3.70
CA ILE A 198 3.30 9.89 -3.27
C ILE A 198 3.55 9.20 -1.94
N TRP A 199 2.65 9.40 -0.97
CA TRP A 199 2.75 8.78 0.34
C TRP A 199 2.65 7.26 0.25
N LEU A 200 1.64 6.73 -0.46
CA LEU A 200 1.42 5.30 -0.58
C LEU A 200 2.58 4.61 -1.31
N GLN A 201 3.12 5.21 -2.36
CA GLN A 201 4.32 4.69 -3.04
C GLN A 201 5.51 4.64 -2.09
N PHE A 202 5.75 5.69 -1.31
CA PHE A 202 6.83 5.70 -0.34
C PHE A 202 6.64 4.60 0.72
N MET A 203 5.41 4.45 1.25
CA MET A 203 5.10 3.40 2.21
C MET A 203 5.29 1.99 1.63
N CYS A 204 4.83 1.72 0.40
CA CYS A 204 5.05 0.42 -0.24
C CYS A 204 6.54 0.11 -0.41
N ASN A 205 7.36 1.10 -0.81
CA ASN A 205 8.80 0.93 -0.94
C ASN A 205 9.44 0.60 0.42
N VAL A 206 9.09 1.34 1.48
CA VAL A 206 9.58 1.06 2.84
C VAL A 206 9.18 -0.34 3.32
N LEU A 207 7.96 -0.79 3.02
CA LEU A 207 7.48 -2.12 3.38
C LEU A 207 8.24 -3.23 2.65
N GLU A 208 8.51 -3.05 1.35
CA GLU A 208 9.32 -3.99 0.57
C GLU A 208 10.77 -4.03 1.04
N ASP A 209 11.38 -2.86 1.28
CA ASP A 209 12.76 -2.76 1.72
C ASP A 209 12.92 -3.35 3.14
N ASP A 210 11.96 -3.14 4.05
CA ASP A 210 11.99 -3.72 5.41
C ASP A 210 11.88 -5.24 5.34
N TRP A 211 11.03 -5.75 4.45
CA TRP A 211 10.89 -7.18 4.25
C TRP A 211 12.16 -7.82 3.66
N LYS A 212 12.73 -7.21 2.61
CA LYS A 212 13.96 -7.68 1.95
C LYS A 212 15.16 -7.63 2.89
N GLU A 213 15.31 -6.55 3.66
CA GLU A 213 16.41 -6.41 4.63
C GLU A 213 16.34 -7.52 5.70
N ARG A 214 15.14 -7.82 6.20
CA ARG A 214 14.91 -8.92 7.15
C ARG A 214 15.16 -10.28 6.53
N GLU A 215 14.74 -10.49 5.29
CA GLU A 215 15.01 -11.73 4.56
C GLU A 215 16.51 -11.97 4.37
N LYS A 216 17.26 -10.92 4.02
CA LYS A 216 18.72 -10.98 3.92
C LYS A 216 19.36 -11.34 5.27
N LYS A 217 19.00 -10.64 6.34
CA LYS A 217 19.49 -10.92 7.71
C LYS A 217 19.16 -12.35 8.17
N TYR A 218 17.97 -12.85 7.83
CA TYR A 218 17.56 -14.22 8.10
C TYR A 218 18.41 -15.26 7.34
N LEU A 219 18.65 -15.04 6.05
CA LEU A 219 19.49 -15.93 5.24
C LEU A 219 20.94 -15.94 5.71
N GLU A 220 21.51 -14.78 6.06
CA GLU A 220 22.85 -14.65 6.64
C GLU A 220 22.95 -15.39 7.98
N ALA A 221 21.96 -15.24 8.87
CA ALA A 221 21.92 -15.98 10.14
C ALA A 221 21.87 -17.50 9.92
N LYS A 222 21.05 -17.96 8.96
CA LYS A 222 20.95 -19.38 8.60
C LYS A 222 22.26 -19.94 8.03
N GLN A 223 22.94 -19.18 7.17
CA GLN A 223 24.23 -19.59 6.62
C GLN A 223 25.30 -19.68 7.71
N ASN A 224 25.32 -18.73 8.64
CA ASN A 224 26.26 -18.73 9.77
C ASN A 224 26.02 -19.92 10.72
N GLN A 225 24.76 -20.31 10.95
CA GLN A 225 24.43 -21.52 11.72
C GLN A 225 24.95 -22.79 11.03
N VAL A 226 24.75 -22.93 9.71
CA VAL A 226 25.25 -24.07 8.93
C VAL A 226 26.78 -24.14 8.94
N ASN A 227 27.46 -23.01 8.80
CA ASN A 227 28.93 -22.97 8.87
C ASN A 227 29.45 -23.36 10.27
N THR A 228 28.73 -22.98 11.33
CA THR A 228 29.09 -23.31 12.72
C THR A 228 28.86 -24.79 13.03
N SER A 229 27.78 -25.41 12.51
CA SER A 229 27.53 -26.84 12.70
C SER A 229 28.55 -27.72 11.97
N VAL A 230 28.97 -27.34 10.76
CA VAL A 230 29.99 -28.08 9.98
C VAL A 230 31.37 -28.05 10.66
N LEU A 231 31.73 -26.94 11.32
CA LEU A 231 32.98 -26.85 12.09
C LEU A 231 32.97 -27.73 13.36
N SER A 232 31.80 -28.03 13.91
CA SER A 232 31.67 -28.87 15.11
C SER A 232 31.71 -30.38 14.84
N GLU A 233 31.57 -30.83 13.59
CA GLU A 233 31.61 -32.26 13.20
C GLU A 233 33.01 -32.75 12.77
N MET A 234 34.01 -31.87 12.84
CA MET A 234 35.45 -32.13 12.85
C MET A 234 35.92 -33.22 13.85
N PRO A 235 36.27 -34.49 13.53
CA PRO A 235 36.81 -35.38 14.57
C PRO A 235 38.23 -34.93 14.91
N VAL A 236 38.39 -34.35 16.11
CA VAL A 236 39.69 -34.04 16.70
C VAL A 236 40.41 -35.37 16.95
N LYS A 237 41.34 -35.73 16.06
CA LYS A 237 42.37 -36.73 16.36
C LYS A 237 43.33 -36.11 17.37
N SER A 238 43.10 -36.38 18.65
CA SER A 238 44.09 -36.17 19.69
C SER A 238 45.17 -37.25 19.57
N GLU A 239 46.36 -36.88 19.11
CA GLU A 239 47.58 -37.68 19.29
C GLU A 239 47.96 -37.64 20.77
N GLY A 240 48.26 -38.82 21.33
CA GLY A 240 48.54 -39.00 22.74
C GLY A 240 50.01 -38.84 23.08
N GLU A 241 50.27 -38.39 24.30
CA GLU A 241 51.49 -38.71 25.05
C GLU A 241 51.11 -39.12 26.48
N ALA A 242 51.73 -40.21 26.93
CA ALA A 242 51.45 -40.91 28.17
C ALA A 242 52.54 -40.65 29.22
N SER A 243 52.17 -40.50 30.49
CA SER A 243 52.88 -41.05 31.68
C SER A 243 52.12 -40.64 32.97
N GLN A 244 51.48 -41.58 33.67
CA GLN A 244 51.95 -42.40 34.82
C GLN A 244 51.66 -41.79 36.21
N GLY A 245 50.86 -42.48 37.03
CA GLY A 245 50.75 -42.22 38.48
C GLY A 245 49.49 -42.77 39.20
N ALA A 246 49.52 -44.07 39.53
CA ALA A 246 48.90 -44.81 40.66
C ALA A 246 47.55 -44.42 41.35
N GLU A 247 46.64 -45.43 41.36
CA GLU A 247 45.46 -45.86 42.17
C GLU A 247 45.29 -45.50 43.68
N PRO A 248 44.18 -45.91 44.41
CA PRO A 248 42.74 -46.10 44.07
C PRO A 248 41.73 -45.70 45.22
N ALA A 249 40.44 -46.09 45.08
CA ALA A 249 39.32 -46.18 46.06
C ALA A 249 38.31 -44.99 46.07
N GLU A 250 36.97 -45.12 46.12
CA GLU A 250 36.07 -46.21 46.53
C GLU A 250 34.62 -45.98 46.00
N LYS A 251 33.92 -47.09 45.67
CA LYS A 251 32.46 -47.43 45.78
C LYS A 251 31.31 -46.53 45.25
N GLU A 252 30.57 -47.17 44.33
CA GLU A 252 29.10 -47.39 44.28
C GLU A 252 28.11 -46.23 44.45
N THR A 253 27.24 -46.01 43.45
CA THR A 253 25.86 -46.58 43.45
C THR A 253 25.07 -46.19 42.19
N ARG A 254 24.33 -47.18 41.67
CA ARG A 254 23.30 -47.04 40.62
C ARG A 254 22.10 -46.23 41.14
N SER A 255 21.56 -45.34 40.32
CA SER A 255 20.12 -45.01 40.36
C SER A 255 19.69 -44.40 39.02
N GLY A 256 18.76 -45.08 38.36
CA GLY A 256 18.20 -44.66 37.07
C GLY A 256 17.37 -43.39 37.15
N ARG A 257 17.36 -42.63 36.04
CA ARG A 257 16.34 -41.62 35.76
C ARG A 257 15.93 -41.75 34.30
N LYS A 258 14.62 -41.93 34.12
CA LYS A 258 13.90 -42.05 32.85
C LYS A 258 14.26 -40.91 31.88
N PRO A 259 14.20 -41.12 30.56
CA PRO A 259 14.38 -40.03 29.61
C PRO A 259 13.29 -39.00 29.86
N LYS A 260 13.70 -37.74 30.08
CA LYS A 260 12.78 -36.63 29.91
C LYS A 260 12.52 -36.56 28.41
N ASP A 261 11.25 -36.60 28.03
CA ASP A 261 10.83 -36.13 26.71
C ASP A 261 11.38 -34.71 26.55
N GLU A 262 12.45 -34.57 25.76
CA GLU A 262 12.82 -33.28 25.19
C GLU A 262 11.64 -32.89 24.31
N VAL A 263 10.76 -32.08 24.88
CA VAL A 263 9.95 -31.18 24.10
C VAL A 263 10.95 -30.38 23.28
N VAL A 264 11.10 -30.75 22.01
CA VAL A 264 11.81 -29.96 21.02
C VAL A 264 11.08 -28.63 20.97
N GLU A 265 11.53 -27.67 21.79
CA GLU A 265 11.20 -26.27 21.59
C GLU A 265 11.76 -25.92 20.22
N VAL A 266 10.86 -25.87 19.24
CA VAL A 266 11.15 -25.34 17.91
C VAL A 266 11.57 -23.88 18.14
N HIS A 267 12.88 -23.64 18.16
CA HIS A 267 13.43 -22.29 18.17
C HIS A 267 12.77 -21.53 17.02
N ASP A 268 12.03 -20.47 17.36
CA ASP A 268 11.20 -19.75 16.41
C ASP A 268 12.07 -18.77 15.61
N ASP A 269 12.81 -19.31 14.64
CA ASP A 269 13.73 -18.57 13.77
C ASP A 269 13.04 -17.47 12.93
N LEU A 270 11.71 -17.42 12.95
CA LEU A 270 10.88 -16.47 12.19
C LEU A 270 10.57 -15.18 12.98
N GLY A 271 11.10 -15.03 14.20
CA GLY A 271 10.90 -13.83 15.02
C GLY A 271 11.22 -12.52 14.29
N ILE A 272 12.28 -12.51 13.48
CA ILE A 272 12.70 -11.33 12.70
C ILE A 272 11.61 -10.83 11.73
N PHE A 273 10.81 -11.73 11.16
CA PHE A 273 9.72 -11.37 10.24
C PHE A 273 8.49 -10.86 10.99
N ARG A 274 8.25 -11.31 12.23
CA ARG A 274 7.17 -10.80 13.09
C ARG A 274 7.42 -9.37 13.56
N GLU A 275 8.67 -8.94 13.57
CA GLU A 275 9.04 -7.56 13.85
C GLU A 275 8.90 -6.63 12.63
N SER A 276 8.56 -7.18 11.45
CA SER A 276 8.39 -6.37 10.23
C SER A 276 7.23 -5.38 10.33
N LEU A 277 7.40 -4.26 9.63
CA LEU A 277 6.40 -3.19 9.60
C LEU A 277 5.09 -3.70 8.98
N ILE A 278 5.16 -4.50 7.92
CA ILE A 278 3.98 -5.08 7.28
C ILE A 278 3.26 -6.05 8.21
N PHE A 279 3.98 -6.91 8.94
CA PHE A 279 3.35 -7.85 9.86
C PHE A 279 2.64 -7.11 10.99
N ARG A 280 3.19 -5.99 11.46
CA ARG A 280 2.53 -5.12 12.44
C ARG A 280 1.19 -4.59 11.89
N TYR A 281 1.14 -4.11 10.65
CA TYR A 281 -0.10 -3.61 10.03
C TYR A 281 -1.13 -4.70 9.77
N VAL A 282 -0.67 -5.90 9.41
CA VAL A 282 -1.53 -7.06 9.21
C VAL A 282 -2.08 -7.58 10.55
N SER A 283 -1.26 -7.60 11.59
CA SER A 283 -1.63 -8.07 12.93
C SER A 283 -2.39 -7.03 13.76
N SER A 284 -2.43 -5.78 13.28
CA SER A 284 -2.92 -4.64 14.04
C SER A 284 -4.40 -4.73 14.40
N ASN A 285 -5.21 -5.35 13.53
CA ASN A 285 -6.65 -5.38 13.67
C ASN A 285 -7.12 -6.77 14.07
N THR A 286 -7.77 -6.90 15.23
CA THR A 286 -8.21 -8.21 15.78
C THR A 286 -9.67 -8.53 15.47
N THR A 287 -10.35 -7.69 14.68
CA THR A 287 -11.76 -7.90 14.33
C THR A 287 -11.95 -9.08 13.38
N ALA A 288 -13.01 -9.84 13.58
CA ALA A 288 -13.45 -10.86 12.63
C ALA A 288 -13.59 -10.25 11.22
N GLY A 289 -12.99 -10.90 10.21
CA GLY A 289 -12.97 -10.37 8.85
C GLY A 289 -11.83 -9.41 8.52
N ARG A 290 -10.81 -9.29 9.39
CA ARG A 290 -9.54 -8.56 9.15
C ARG A 290 -9.00 -8.74 7.73
N ASN A 291 -8.76 -9.98 7.31
CA ASN A 291 -8.14 -10.27 6.02
C ASN A 291 -9.03 -9.81 4.84
N ARG A 292 -10.36 -9.88 5.00
CA ARG A 292 -11.31 -9.33 4.02
C ARG A 292 -11.31 -7.79 4.01
N ARG A 293 -11.13 -7.12 5.17
CA ARG A 293 -10.97 -5.66 5.24
C ARG A 293 -9.72 -5.20 4.49
N ILE A 294 -8.60 -5.92 4.62
CA ILE A 294 -7.37 -5.66 3.87
C ILE A 294 -7.65 -5.70 2.36
N MET A 295 -8.33 -6.75 1.89
CA MET A 295 -8.70 -6.87 0.48
C MET A 295 -9.64 -5.75 0.02
N ARG A 296 -10.66 -5.40 0.81
CA ARG A 296 -11.56 -4.28 0.51
C ARG A 296 -10.83 -2.94 0.47
N ALA A 297 -9.80 -2.73 1.29
CA ALA A 297 -8.98 -1.52 1.26
C ALA A 297 -8.17 -1.44 -0.04
N ILE A 298 -7.51 -2.54 -0.45
CA ILE A 298 -6.73 -2.59 -1.70
C ILE A 298 -7.63 -2.37 -2.92
N PHE A 299 -8.80 -3.01 -2.97
CA PHE A 299 -9.75 -2.90 -4.08
C PHE A 299 -10.78 -1.77 -3.91
N ALA A 300 -10.52 -0.81 -3.03
CA ALA A 300 -11.38 0.35 -2.87
C ALA A 300 -11.48 1.14 -4.18
N ASN A 301 -12.71 1.51 -4.53
CA ASN A 301 -13.08 2.10 -5.83
C ASN A 301 -13.88 3.40 -5.67
N GLY A 302 -14.01 3.92 -4.45
CA GLY A 302 -14.75 5.16 -4.15
C GLY A 302 -16.27 5.12 -4.39
N LYS A 303 -16.84 3.99 -4.82
CA LYS A 303 -18.28 3.81 -5.02
C LYS A 303 -18.88 2.82 -4.03
N SER A 304 -18.17 1.72 -3.79
CA SER A 304 -18.46 0.77 -2.72
C SER A 304 -17.67 1.14 -1.47
N ASN A 305 -18.30 1.05 -0.30
CA ASN A 305 -17.64 1.17 1.01
C ASN A 305 -17.03 2.54 1.35
N LEU A 306 -17.56 3.64 0.79
CA LEU A 306 -17.21 5.02 1.21
C LEU A 306 -17.36 5.24 2.72
N GLY A 307 -18.28 4.52 3.36
CA GLY A 307 -18.50 4.58 4.81
C GLY A 307 -17.44 3.85 5.64
N GLU A 308 -16.70 2.90 5.06
CA GLU A 308 -15.65 2.12 5.76
C GLU A 308 -14.31 2.86 5.72
N PHE A 309 -13.98 3.49 4.59
CA PHE A 309 -12.74 4.24 4.40
C PHE A 309 -13.06 5.71 4.13
N LYS A 310 -13.26 6.46 5.22
CA LYS A 310 -13.64 7.88 5.18
C LYS A 310 -12.39 8.78 5.09
N GLU A 311 -12.63 10.08 4.99
CA GLU A 311 -11.59 11.10 5.10
C GLU A 311 -10.72 10.85 6.34
N VAL A 312 -9.40 10.86 6.13
CA VAL A 312 -8.44 10.68 7.23
C VAL A 312 -8.34 11.97 8.04
N PHE A 313 -8.34 13.13 7.37
CA PHE A 313 -8.27 14.41 8.05
C PHE A 313 -9.64 15.09 8.11
N ASN A 314 -9.86 15.93 9.13
CA ASN A 314 -11.09 16.69 9.26
C ASN A 314 -11.28 17.67 8.09
N ASP A 315 -12.45 17.58 7.46
CA ASP A 315 -12.87 18.34 6.28
C ASP A 315 -11.91 18.21 5.07
N GLU A 316 -11.12 17.14 4.95
CA GLU A 316 -10.01 16.97 4.00
C GLU A 316 -10.33 17.45 2.56
N LEU A 317 -11.58 17.27 2.12
CA LEU A 317 -12.07 17.66 0.79
C LEU A 317 -12.44 19.14 0.64
N LYS A 318 -12.48 19.91 1.72
CA LYS A 318 -12.78 21.35 1.71
C LYS A 318 -11.62 22.11 1.07
N ILE A 319 -11.85 22.58 -0.14
CA ILE A 319 -10.95 23.47 -0.88
C ILE A 319 -11.12 24.89 -0.33
N PRO A 320 -10.05 25.66 -0.09
CA PRO A 320 -10.17 27.07 0.27
C PRO A 320 -11.00 27.81 -0.80
N ALA A 321 -12.01 28.58 -0.38
CA ALA A 321 -12.74 29.42 -1.32
C ALA A 321 -11.75 30.43 -1.92
N PRO A 322 -11.77 30.67 -3.25
CA PRO A 322 -10.95 31.73 -3.83
C PRO A 322 -11.29 33.03 -3.12
N GLU A 323 -10.26 33.77 -2.70
CA GLU A 323 -10.41 35.10 -2.12
C GLU A 323 -11.38 35.89 -2.99
N GLN A 324 -12.56 36.21 -2.44
CA GLN A 324 -13.44 37.14 -3.12
C GLN A 324 -12.69 38.46 -3.17
N ASP A 325 -12.55 39.03 -4.37
CA ASP A 325 -11.92 40.33 -4.55
C ASP A 325 -12.35 41.29 -3.43
N PRO A 326 -11.41 42.00 -2.77
CA PRO A 326 -11.73 42.99 -1.74
C PRO A 326 -12.59 44.15 -2.26
N HIS A 327 -12.93 44.15 -3.56
CA HIS A 327 -13.87 45.07 -4.16
C HIS A 327 -15.34 44.75 -3.84
N ASN A 328 -15.69 43.55 -3.38
CA ASN A 328 -17.08 43.20 -3.08
C ASN A 328 -17.49 43.42 -1.61
N THR A 329 -16.53 43.63 -0.70
CA THR A 329 -16.81 44.10 0.68
C THR A 329 -17.28 45.56 0.71
N LYS A 330 -17.05 46.34 -0.35
CA LYS A 330 -17.57 47.71 -0.49
C LYS A 330 -19.09 47.82 -0.60
N LYS A 331 -19.81 46.72 -0.89
CA LYS A 331 -21.29 46.72 -0.90
C LYS A 331 -21.93 46.69 0.50
N ARG A 332 -21.12 46.68 1.56
CA ARG A 332 -21.57 46.90 2.95
C ARG A 332 -21.03 48.21 3.55
N ALA A 333 -20.62 49.17 2.73
CA ALA A 333 -20.53 50.56 3.19
C ALA A 333 -21.96 51.10 3.27
N GLY A 334 -22.60 50.90 4.43
CA GLY A 334 -23.90 51.51 4.73
C GLY A 334 -23.82 53.02 4.60
N ASP A 335 -24.91 53.63 4.13
CA ASP A 335 -25.08 55.07 3.97
C ASP A 335 -24.60 55.84 5.21
N ILE A 336 -23.50 56.58 5.06
CA ILE A 336 -23.03 57.52 6.08
C ILE A 336 -23.83 58.81 5.87
N ASN A 337 -24.82 59.07 6.72
CA ASN A 337 -25.67 60.26 6.64
C ASN A 337 -25.21 61.29 7.69
N LEU A 338 -24.25 62.13 7.31
CA LEU A 338 -23.65 63.17 8.16
C LEU A 338 -24.65 64.22 8.68
N ASP A 339 -25.80 64.38 8.04
CA ASP A 339 -26.84 65.32 8.48
C ASP A 339 -27.72 64.79 9.62
N LYS A 340 -27.56 63.51 10.01
CA LYS A 340 -28.39 62.86 11.04
C LYS A 340 -27.61 62.31 12.25
N ASP A 341 -26.33 62.65 12.40
CA ASP A 341 -25.47 62.13 13.48
C ASP A 341 -25.45 60.59 13.59
N ASP A 342 -25.61 59.88 12.47
CA ASP A 342 -25.57 58.42 12.43
C ASP A 342 -24.18 57.97 11.94
N TYR A 343 -23.27 57.81 12.90
CA TYR A 343 -21.89 57.41 12.68
C TYR A 343 -21.80 55.89 12.79
N GLY A 344 -21.81 55.19 11.65
CA GLY A 344 -21.75 53.74 11.59
C GLY A 344 -20.74 53.11 12.56
N ASP A 345 -21.19 52.05 13.22
CA ASP A 345 -20.51 51.38 14.34
C ASP A 345 -19.15 50.78 13.93
N TYR A 346 -18.05 51.48 14.21
CA TYR A 346 -16.68 51.01 13.96
C TYR A 346 -16.04 50.27 15.15
N LEU A 347 -16.83 49.62 16.00
CA LEU A 347 -16.33 48.97 17.21
C LEU A 347 -17.14 47.71 17.59
N ASP A 348 -17.04 46.64 16.78
CA ASP A 348 -17.03 45.27 17.32
C ASP A 348 -16.57 44.28 16.25
N ASN A 349 -15.29 43.97 16.25
CA ASN A 349 -14.71 42.72 15.72
C ASN A 349 -13.29 42.66 16.28
N SER A 350 -13.19 42.67 17.61
CA SER A 350 -12.01 42.14 18.28
C SER A 350 -12.06 40.62 18.15
N ASP A 351 -10.99 40.08 17.57
CA ASP A 351 -10.64 38.68 17.58
C ASP A 351 -10.89 38.05 18.95
N GLU A 352 -11.79 37.07 19.03
CA GLU A 352 -11.82 35.99 20.03
C GLU A 352 -12.95 35.03 19.64
N ASP A 353 -12.61 33.83 19.16
CA ASP A 353 -13.41 32.60 19.29
C ASP A 353 -12.59 31.40 18.76
N PHE A 354 -11.50 31.10 19.48
CA PHE A 354 -11.02 29.73 19.61
C PHE A 354 -11.82 29.10 20.75
N GLU A 355 -12.95 28.46 20.44
CA GLU A 355 -13.70 27.76 21.47
C GLU A 355 -13.13 26.35 21.72
N ASN A 356 -13.00 26.10 23.02
CA ASN A 356 -12.30 25.01 23.65
C ASN A 356 -13.30 23.89 23.98
N ASP A 357 -12.86 22.66 23.80
CA ASP A 357 -13.68 21.46 23.91
C ASP A 357 -13.82 21.06 25.40
N HIS A 358 -15.00 21.25 26.00
CA HIS A 358 -15.31 20.67 27.30
C HIS A 358 -16.72 20.08 27.40
N SER A 359 -16.72 18.76 27.55
CA SER A 359 -17.69 17.86 28.21
C SER A 359 -19.00 18.46 28.74
N SER A 360 -20.13 17.98 28.22
CA SER A 360 -21.44 18.15 28.84
C SER A 360 -21.85 16.89 29.62
N THR A 361 -21.76 16.99 30.94
CA THR A 361 -22.53 16.15 31.86
C THR A 361 -23.83 16.88 32.17
N SER A 362 -24.92 16.13 32.11
CA SER A 362 -26.32 16.54 32.32
C SER A 362 -26.59 17.28 33.63
N VAL A 363 -27.35 18.39 33.58
CA VAL A 363 -28.54 18.65 34.44
C VAL A 363 -29.42 19.78 33.83
N SER A 364 -30.74 19.58 33.71
CA SER A 364 -31.77 20.64 33.52
C SER A 364 -32.29 21.11 34.89
N PRO A 365 -32.94 22.30 35.11
CA PRO A 365 -34.28 22.70 34.58
C PRO A 365 -34.51 24.27 34.56
N PRO A 366 -35.75 24.85 34.64
CA PRO A 366 -36.82 24.90 33.63
C PRO A 366 -37.42 26.31 33.28
N ALA A 367 -38.09 26.34 32.12
CA ALA A 367 -39.26 27.11 31.64
C ALA A 367 -39.86 28.36 32.34
N LYS A 368 -40.11 29.40 31.52
CA LYS A 368 -41.34 30.25 31.31
C LYS A 368 -40.89 31.61 30.73
N GLY A 369 -41.50 32.28 29.75
CA GLY A 369 -42.71 32.11 28.94
C GLY A 369 -42.93 33.34 28.02
N SER A 370 -43.90 33.21 27.11
CA SER A 370 -44.65 34.25 26.33
C SER A 370 -43.86 35.18 25.38
N GLN A 371 -43.98 35.02 24.04
CA GLN A 371 -45.05 35.38 23.10
C GLN A 371 -44.86 36.75 22.42
N ALA A 372 -44.57 36.76 21.11
CA ALA A 372 -45.10 37.72 20.14
C ALA A 372 -44.94 37.18 18.70
N ARG A 373 -45.83 37.63 17.80
CA ARG A 373 -46.37 36.88 16.66
C ARG A 373 -46.20 37.67 15.35
N LYS A 374 -46.13 36.94 14.21
CA LYS A 374 -46.28 37.34 12.76
C LYS A 374 -45.02 37.92 12.09
N GLN A 375 -44.72 37.68 10.80
CA GLN A 375 -45.61 37.44 9.66
C GLN A 375 -44.89 36.77 8.47
N ARG A 376 -45.57 35.82 7.80
CA ARG A 376 -45.19 35.23 6.49
C ARG A 376 -45.68 36.11 5.34
N ARG A 377 -44.87 36.29 4.30
CA ARG A 377 -45.24 36.77 2.94
C ARG A 377 -44.11 36.37 1.98
N SER A 378 -44.23 35.98 0.72
CA SER A 378 -45.20 35.23 -0.10
C SER A 378 -44.50 35.09 -1.47
N LYS A 379 -44.63 33.93 -2.13
CA LYS A 379 -44.23 33.69 -3.54
C LYS A 379 -44.79 34.74 -4.49
N ARG A 380 -44.01 35.17 -5.50
CA ARG A 380 -44.57 35.63 -6.77
C ARG A 380 -43.72 35.24 -7.98
N THR A 381 -44.46 34.95 -9.04
CA THR A 381 -44.14 34.35 -10.33
C THR A 381 -43.78 35.36 -11.44
N ARG A 382 -43.00 34.83 -12.39
CA ARG A 382 -42.67 35.19 -13.79
C ARG A 382 -43.63 36.08 -14.63
N ARG A 383 -43.05 37.07 -15.35
CA ARG A 383 -43.34 37.61 -16.71
C ARG A 383 -42.38 38.81 -16.90
N GLY A 384 -41.69 39.13 -18.00
CA GLY A 384 -41.78 38.76 -19.42
C GLY A 384 -42.05 40.03 -20.24
N THR A 385 -41.05 40.60 -20.93
CA THR A 385 -41.20 41.57 -22.04
C THR A 385 -39.97 41.62 -22.94
N ARG A 386 -40.22 41.73 -24.26
CA ARG A 386 -39.29 41.76 -25.42
C ARG A 386 -38.90 43.22 -25.77
N ASN A 387 -37.81 43.37 -26.53
CA ASN A 387 -37.59 44.21 -27.74
C ASN A 387 -36.09 44.02 -28.14
N ALA A 388 -35.70 43.47 -29.32
CA ALA A 388 -35.53 44.11 -30.65
C ALA A 388 -34.64 45.37 -30.57
N MET A 389 -33.55 45.61 -31.33
CA MET A 389 -33.02 45.11 -32.61
C MET A 389 -31.62 45.76 -32.74
N ASP A 390 -30.55 45.05 -33.16
CA ASP A 390 -29.46 45.69 -33.93
C ASP A 390 -28.61 44.63 -34.64
N GLU A 391 -28.27 44.94 -35.89
CA GLU A 391 -27.73 44.05 -36.91
C GLU A 391 -26.28 44.46 -37.28
N ALA A 392 -25.55 43.50 -37.86
CA ALA A 392 -24.22 43.59 -38.47
C ALA A 392 -23.00 43.48 -37.54
N THR A 393 -22.31 42.33 -37.59
CA THR A 393 -21.08 42.15 -38.40
C THR A 393 -20.63 40.69 -38.25
N ASP A 394 -20.72 39.91 -39.34
CA ASP A 394 -20.16 38.55 -39.40
C ASP A 394 -18.63 38.60 -39.54
N PRO A 395 -17.91 37.75 -38.79
CA PRO A 395 -16.84 37.00 -39.41
C PRO A 395 -16.91 35.50 -39.06
N VAL A 396 -17.03 34.69 -40.11
CA VAL A 396 -16.50 33.32 -40.29
C VAL A 396 -16.49 32.43 -39.04
N LYS A 397 -17.55 31.62 -38.89
CA LYS A 397 -17.58 30.45 -38.01
C LYS A 397 -16.58 29.40 -38.51
N MET A 398 -15.36 29.42 -37.96
CA MET A 398 -14.51 28.24 -37.92
C MET A 398 -15.22 27.19 -37.07
N ALA A 399 -15.47 26.02 -37.66
CA ALA A 399 -16.02 24.88 -36.96
C ALA A 399 -15.11 24.52 -35.78
N LYS A 400 -15.57 24.80 -34.55
CA LYS A 400 -15.00 24.16 -33.37
C LYS A 400 -15.28 22.67 -33.53
N GLY A 401 -14.25 21.96 -33.99
CA GLY A 401 -14.23 20.51 -33.99
C GLY A 401 -14.66 20.06 -32.62
N SER A 402 -15.79 19.37 -32.57
CA SER A 402 -16.16 18.50 -31.47
C SER A 402 -15.09 17.42 -31.39
N GLN A 403 -13.97 17.73 -30.74
CA GLN A 403 -13.11 16.72 -30.17
C GLN A 403 -13.97 16.04 -29.09
N LYS A 404 -14.67 14.98 -29.50
CA LYS A 404 -14.96 13.90 -28.57
C LYS A 404 -13.60 13.50 -27.99
N PRO A 405 -13.40 13.54 -26.67
CA PRO A 405 -12.18 13.00 -26.11
C PRO A 405 -12.12 11.54 -26.52
N SER A 406 -11.14 11.23 -27.35
CA SER A 406 -10.77 9.89 -27.76
C SER A 406 -10.46 9.08 -26.51
N HIS A 407 -11.19 7.97 -26.32
CA HIS A 407 -10.88 6.90 -25.36
C HIS A 407 -10.40 7.38 -23.98
N GLU A 408 -11.33 7.81 -23.12
CA GLU A 408 -11.09 7.66 -21.68
C GLU A 408 -10.79 6.17 -21.43
N SER A 409 -9.55 5.88 -21.05
CA SER A 409 -9.07 4.54 -20.74
C SER A 409 -10.04 3.86 -19.76
N ASN A 410 -10.50 2.65 -20.06
CA ASN A 410 -11.43 1.81 -19.27
C ASN A 410 -10.93 1.44 -17.84
N ILE A 411 -9.94 2.15 -17.32
CA ILE A 411 -9.24 1.95 -16.05
C ILE A 411 -9.76 2.91 -14.96
N SER A 412 -10.61 3.86 -15.32
CA SER A 412 -11.25 4.83 -14.42
C SER A 412 -11.85 4.24 -13.12
N PRO A 413 -12.45 3.02 -13.10
CA PRO A 413 -13.03 2.48 -11.87
C PRO A 413 -12.03 2.17 -10.75
N LEU A 414 -10.74 2.04 -11.07
CA LEU A 414 -9.67 1.79 -10.10
C LEU A 414 -8.60 2.90 -10.11
N GLY A 415 -8.85 4.06 -10.69
CA GLY A 415 -7.98 5.24 -10.48
C GLY A 415 -6.67 5.25 -11.28
N GLY A 416 -6.71 4.68 -12.49
CA GLY A 416 -5.60 4.77 -13.46
C GLY A 416 -4.44 3.80 -13.19
N TYR A 417 -3.41 3.88 -14.03
CA TYR A 417 -2.28 2.95 -14.02
C TYR A 417 -1.43 3.00 -12.75
N THR A 418 -1.19 4.19 -12.19
CA THR A 418 -0.38 4.34 -10.96
C THR A 418 -1.07 3.69 -9.77
N SER A 419 -2.39 3.83 -9.68
CA SER A 419 -3.19 3.19 -8.64
C SER A 419 -3.22 1.67 -8.81
N LEU A 420 -3.25 1.15 -10.05
CA LEU A 420 -3.15 -0.29 -10.30
C LEU A 420 -1.79 -0.86 -9.90
N ALA A 421 -0.69 -0.19 -10.26
CA ALA A 421 0.66 -0.60 -9.88
C ALA A 421 0.82 -0.73 -8.35
N LEU A 422 0.33 0.26 -7.60
CA LEU A 422 0.36 0.23 -6.13
C LEU A 422 -0.47 -0.91 -5.54
N ARG A 423 -1.63 -1.24 -6.14
CA ARG A 423 -2.42 -2.41 -5.70
C ARG A 423 -1.65 -3.71 -5.92
N GLN A 424 -1.05 -3.87 -7.10
CA GLN A 424 -0.25 -5.06 -7.42
C GLN A 424 0.95 -5.19 -6.47
N GLN A 425 1.62 -4.08 -6.16
CA GLN A 425 2.71 -4.03 -5.19
C GLN A 425 2.24 -4.51 -3.80
N LEU A 426 1.12 -4.01 -3.29
CA LEU A 426 0.55 -4.45 -2.02
C LEU A 426 0.17 -5.95 -2.02
N LEU A 427 -0.40 -6.46 -3.11
CA LEU A 427 -0.71 -7.90 -3.24
C LEU A 427 0.57 -8.75 -3.22
N GLY A 428 1.63 -8.31 -3.88
CA GLY A 428 2.95 -8.97 -3.87
C GLY A 428 3.58 -9.00 -2.47
N ILE A 429 3.52 -7.87 -1.74
CA ILE A 429 3.95 -7.80 -0.34
C ILE A 429 3.18 -8.81 0.52
N LEU A 430 1.84 -8.84 0.40
CA LEU A 430 1.00 -9.78 1.17
C LEU A 430 1.30 -11.25 0.85
N SER A 431 1.55 -11.57 -0.42
CA SER A 431 1.99 -12.89 -0.86
C SER A 431 3.28 -13.32 -0.15
N SER A 432 4.27 -12.42 -0.12
CA SER A 432 5.57 -12.67 0.51
C SER A 432 5.44 -12.92 2.03
N VAL A 433 4.56 -12.16 2.69
CA VAL A 433 4.27 -12.35 4.13
C VAL A 433 3.59 -13.69 4.39
N SER A 434 2.61 -14.05 3.57
CA SER A 434 1.87 -15.32 3.71
C SER A 434 2.76 -16.54 3.45
N GLU A 435 3.73 -16.43 2.53
CA GLU A 435 4.71 -17.48 2.26
C GLU A 435 5.62 -17.75 3.48
N ARG A 436 6.15 -16.69 4.12
CA ARG A 436 7.06 -16.83 5.27
C ARG A 436 6.33 -17.06 6.60
N LEU A 437 5.14 -16.48 6.78
CA LEU A 437 4.37 -16.50 8.02
C LEU A 437 2.93 -17.04 7.82
N PRO A 438 2.75 -18.27 7.28
CA PRO A 438 1.42 -18.80 6.98
C PRO A 438 0.55 -19.04 8.22
N ARG A 439 1.18 -19.33 9.38
CA ARG A 439 0.48 -19.58 10.65
C ARG A 439 0.03 -18.30 11.33
N ASP A 440 0.80 -17.23 11.20
CA ASP A 440 0.56 -15.99 11.95
C ASP A 440 -0.34 -15.00 11.16
N PHE A 441 -0.29 -15.03 9.82
CA PHE A 441 -1.11 -14.17 8.98
C PHE A 441 -2.32 -14.90 8.36
N LEU A 442 -2.07 -15.67 7.30
CA LEU A 442 -3.04 -16.40 6.51
C LEU A 442 -2.28 -17.41 5.66
N PRO A 443 -2.73 -18.68 5.55
CA PRO A 443 -2.16 -19.63 4.60
C PRO A 443 -2.32 -19.12 3.16
N LEU A 444 -1.33 -19.42 2.34
CA LEU A 444 -1.21 -18.88 1.00
C LEU A 444 -2.40 -19.24 0.10
N ASP A 445 -2.91 -20.48 0.22
CA ASP A 445 -4.10 -20.96 -0.49
C ASP A 445 -5.30 -20.04 -0.25
N ASN A 446 -5.58 -19.74 1.02
CA ASN A 446 -6.69 -18.86 1.42
C ASN A 446 -6.45 -17.40 0.97
N LEU A 447 -5.19 -16.95 0.89
CA LEU A 447 -4.86 -15.62 0.38
C LEU A 447 -5.19 -15.50 -1.11
N TYR A 448 -4.79 -16.49 -1.90
CA TYR A 448 -5.09 -16.50 -3.33
C TYR A 448 -6.57 -16.71 -3.62
N ASP A 449 -7.30 -17.48 -2.81
CA ASP A 449 -8.75 -17.55 -2.89
C ASP A 449 -9.39 -16.16 -2.74
N MET A 450 -8.90 -15.36 -1.78
CA MET A 450 -9.36 -13.97 -1.66
C MET A 450 -8.94 -13.12 -2.86
N PHE A 451 -7.75 -13.32 -3.45
CA PHE A 451 -7.35 -12.60 -4.66
C PHE A 451 -8.31 -12.92 -5.82
N VAL A 452 -8.60 -14.21 -6.01
CA VAL A 452 -9.53 -14.72 -7.01
C VAL A 452 -10.93 -14.12 -6.83
N GLU A 453 -11.46 -14.11 -5.60
CA GLU A 453 -12.76 -13.52 -5.26
C GLU A 453 -12.87 -12.04 -5.68
N ASN A 454 -11.80 -11.26 -5.50
CA ASN A 454 -11.79 -9.83 -5.81
C ASN A 454 -11.46 -9.54 -7.29
N ILE A 455 -10.73 -10.41 -7.97
CA ILE A 455 -10.26 -10.20 -9.35
C ILE A 455 -11.25 -10.74 -10.38
N ARG A 456 -11.95 -11.86 -10.11
CA ARG A 456 -12.81 -12.54 -11.10
C ARG A 456 -13.92 -11.65 -11.66
N ASP A 457 -14.49 -10.79 -10.81
CA ASP A 457 -15.65 -9.96 -11.13
C ASP A 457 -15.25 -8.59 -11.72
N LEU A 458 -13.95 -8.35 -11.93
CA LEU A 458 -13.46 -7.14 -12.61
C LEU A 458 -13.80 -7.17 -14.10
N SER A 459 -13.98 -5.98 -14.68
CA SER A 459 -14.13 -5.84 -16.14
C SER A 459 -12.88 -6.32 -16.87
N LEU A 460 -13.04 -6.79 -18.11
CA LEU A 460 -11.95 -7.36 -18.90
C LEU A 460 -10.67 -6.48 -18.95
N PRO A 461 -10.74 -5.15 -19.15
CA PRO A 461 -9.54 -4.31 -19.16
C PRO A 461 -8.80 -4.27 -17.81
N LEU A 462 -9.55 -4.20 -16.70
CA LEU A 462 -8.97 -4.24 -15.36
C LEU A 462 -8.39 -5.61 -15.04
N PHE A 463 -9.13 -6.67 -15.42
CA PHE A 463 -8.70 -8.05 -15.29
C PHE A 463 -7.36 -8.28 -15.98
N GLN A 464 -7.18 -7.81 -17.23
CA GLN A 464 -5.92 -7.95 -17.97
C GLN A 464 -4.72 -7.38 -17.19
N HIS A 465 -4.88 -6.26 -16.48
CA HIS A 465 -3.80 -5.67 -15.69
C HIS A 465 -3.34 -6.56 -14.53
N PHE A 466 -4.24 -7.31 -13.90
CA PHE A 466 -3.91 -8.24 -12.82
C PHE A 466 -3.44 -9.62 -13.29
N ILE A 467 -3.33 -9.86 -14.60
CA ILE A 467 -3.01 -11.17 -15.19
C ILE A 467 -1.84 -11.13 -16.16
N THR A 468 -1.58 -9.99 -16.81
CA THR A 468 -0.50 -9.91 -17.78
C THR A 468 0.85 -9.92 -17.08
N PRO A 469 1.79 -10.84 -17.40
CA PRO A 469 3.07 -10.95 -16.68
C PRO A 469 3.92 -9.68 -16.72
N SER A 470 3.86 -8.91 -17.81
CA SER A 470 4.58 -7.64 -17.94
C SER A 470 4.05 -6.54 -17.01
N ASN A 471 2.82 -6.69 -16.52
CA ASN A 471 2.17 -5.73 -15.64
C ASN A 471 2.26 -6.12 -14.17
N LEU A 472 2.87 -7.26 -13.82
CA LEU A 472 2.99 -7.74 -12.45
C LEU A 472 4.47 -7.94 -12.05
N PRO A 473 5.29 -6.88 -12.01
CA PRO A 473 6.70 -7.01 -11.66
C PRO A 473 6.93 -7.38 -10.18
N HIS A 474 5.95 -7.12 -9.32
CA HIS A 474 6.06 -7.34 -7.87
C HIS A 474 5.66 -8.75 -7.41
N LEU A 475 5.03 -9.54 -8.27
CA LEU A 475 4.62 -10.89 -7.94
C LEU A 475 5.65 -11.87 -8.48
N LEU A 476 6.09 -12.80 -7.63
CA LEU A 476 6.98 -13.89 -8.04
C LEU A 476 6.34 -14.69 -9.21
N PRO A 477 7.10 -15.16 -10.21
CA PRO A 477 6.55 -15.91 -11.34
C PRO A 477 5.70 -17.12 -10.95
N GLU A 478 6.07 -17.81 -9.86
CA GLU A 478 5.39 -18.98 -9.29
C GLU A 478 4.04 -18.58 -8.69
N ALA A 479 4.06 -17.53 -7.87
CA ALA A 479 2.89 -16.89 -7.31
C ALA A 479 1.90 -16.43 -8.38
N HIS A 480 2.40 -15.88 -9.49
CA HIS A 480 1.60 -15.48 -10.62
C HIS A 480 0.98 -16.67 -11.36
N SER A 481 1.74 -17.74 -11.60
CA SER A 481 1.21 -18.95 -12.24
C SER A 481 0.07 -19.57 -11.42
N THR A 482 0.20 -19.57 -10.08
CA THR A 482 -0.80 -20.08 -9.15
C THR A 482 -2.09 -19.25 -9.21
N LEU A 483 -2.00 -17.92 -9.19
CA LEU A 483 -3.16 -17.03 -9.33
C LEU A 483 -3.92 -17.29 -10.64
N CYS A 484 -3.18 -17.36 -11.75
CA CYS A 484 -3.77 -17.63 -13.07
C CYS A 484 -4.44 -19.00 -13.13
N GLU A 485 -3.82 -20.02 -12.52
CA GLU A 485 -4.40 -21.36 -12.46
C GLU A 485 -5.70 -21.40 -11.64
N LEU A 486 -5.71 -20.78 -10.45
CA LEU A 486 -6.91 -20.71 -9.61
C LEU A 486 -8.05 -19.96 -10.30
N LEU A 487 -7.75 -18.87 -11.03
CA LEU A 487 -8.74 -18.17 -11.85
C LEU A 487 -9.26 -19.04 -13.01
N LEU A 488 -8.41 -19.85 -13.64
CA LEU A 488 -8.85 -20.79 -14.68
C LEU A 488 -9.81 -21.84 -14.12
N PHE A 489 -9.59 -22.34 -12.91
CA PHE A 489 -10.53 -23.27 -12.27
C PHE A 489 -11.91 -22.64 -12.04
N VAL A 490 -11.98 -21.33 -11.80
CA VAL A 490 -13.25 -20.60 -11.68
C VAL A 490 -13.97 -20.46 -13.03
N PHE A 491 -13.23 -20.20 -14.11
CA PHE A 491 -13.83 -19.88 -15.41
C PHE A 491 -14.01 -21.06 -16.37
N ARG A 492 -13.24 -22.15 -16.26
CA ARG A 492 -13.23 -23.25 -17.24
C ARG A 492 -14.51 -24.09 -17.23
N GLU A 493 -14.86 -24.68 -18.37
CA GLU A 493 -15.98 -25.63 -18.48
C GLU A 493 -15.82 -26.87 -17.58
N SER A 494 -16.94 -27.39 -17.05
CA SER A 494 -16.96 -28.54 -16.14
C SER A 494 -16.55 -29.86 -16.80
N SER A 495 -16.53 -29.91 -18.13
CA SER A 495 -16.02 -31.04 -18.94
C SER A 495 -14.50 -31.13 -18.98
N ALA A 496 -13.79 -30.11 -18.49
CA ALA A 496 -12.34 -30.14 -18.42
C ALA A 496 -11.84 -31.08 -17.30
N PRO A 497 -10.89 -31.99 -17.57
CA PRO A 497 -10.35 -32.88 -16.56
C PRO A 497 -9.64 -32.07 -15.46
N SER A 498 -9.71 -32.57 -14.23
CA SER A 498 -8.88 -32.09 -13.12
C SER A 498 -7.61 -32.93 -13.05
N SER A 499 -6.47 -32.26 -12.91
CA SER A 499 -5.21 -32.94 -12.60
C SER A 499 -4.95 -32.84 -11.10
N ASP A 500 -4.56 -33.96 -10.49
CA ASP A 500 -4.10 -33.99 -9.10
C ASP A 500 -2.66 -33.46 -8.94
N ASN A 501 -2.01 -33.07 -10.04
CA ASN A 501 -0.68 -32.48 -10.00
C ASN A 501 -0.74 -31.11 -9.33
N ASN A 502 0.01 -30.94 -8.25
CA ASN A 502 0.11 -29.68 -7.53
C ASN A 502 0.75 -28.55 -8.36
N TYR A 503 1.46 -28.87 -9.45
CA TYR A 503 2.23 -27.91 -10.23
C TYR A 503 1.73 -27.79 -11.67
N LEU A 504 1.91 -26.61 -12.24
CA LEU A 504 1.65 -26.35 -13.65
C LEU A 504 2.74 -26.97 -14.52
N THR A 505 2.37 -27.92 -15.37
CA THR A 505 3.24 -28.55 -16.37
C THR A 505 2.67 -28.36 -17.76
N GLN A 506 3.50 -28.52 -18.80
CA GLN A 506 3.05 -28.49 -20.18
C GLN A 506 1.91 -29.50 -20.44
N ALA A 507 2.02 -30.73 -19.93
CA ALA A 507 0.99 -31.74 -20.05
C ALA A 507 -0.34 -31.31 -19.39
N LYS A 508 -0.27 -30.74 -18.18
CA LYS A 508 -1.46 -30.21 -17.48
C LYS A 508 -2.11 -29.08 -18.28
N LEU A 509 -1.32 -28.20 -18.90
CA LEU A 509 -1.83 -27.12 -19.73
C LEU A 509 -2.53 -27.64 -21.00
N GLU A 510 -1.94 -28.63 -21.68
CA GLU A 510 -2.47 -29.28 -22.89
C GLU A 510 -3.74 -30.09 -22.62
N GLU A 511 -3.82 -30.79 -21.51
CA GLU A 511 -4.92 -31.71 -21.21
C GLU A 511 -6.05 -31.08 -20.42
N CYS A 512 -5.78 -30.12 -19.52
CA CYS A 512 -6.78 -29.62 -18.57
C CYS A 512 -7.32 -28.22 -18.88
N PHE A 513 -6.64 -27.44 -19.73
CA PHE A 513 -6.99 -26.02 -19.90
C PHE A 513 -7.06 -25.57 -21.36
N LEU A 514 -6.01 -25.75 -22.17
CA LEU A 514 -5.92 -25.19 -23.53
C LEU A 514 -7.09 -25.53 -24.47
N PRO A 515 -7.56 -26.80 -24.56
CA PRO A 515 -8.60 -27.20 -25.50
C PRO A 515 -10.01 -26.69 -25.15
N TYR A 516 -10.18 -26.15 -23.95
CA TYR A 516 -11.48 -25.90 -23.34
C TYR A 516 -11.91 -24.43 -23.42
N ALA A 517 -13.22 -24.20 -23.38
CA ALA A 517 -13.81 -22.87 -23.34
C ALA A 517 -14.24 -22.49 -21.90
N ALA A 518 -14.75 -21.28 -21.74
CA ALA A 518 -15.33 -20.85 -20.47
C ALA A 518 -16.64 -21.61 -20.18
N ALA A 519 -16.93 -21.87 -18.90
CA ALA A 519 -18.16 -22.53 -18.44
C ALA A 519 -19.42 -21.78 -18.90
N THR A 520 -19.39 -20.46 -18.82
CA THR A 520 -20.42 -19.58 -19.38
C THR A 520 -19.99 -19.14 -20.77
N ALA A 521 -20.84 -19.37 -21.78
CA ALA A 521 -20.59 -19.01 -23.18
C ALA A 521 -20.67 -17.50 -23.49
N SER A 522 -20.28 -16.64 -22.54
CA SER A 522 -20.13 -15.20 -22.76
C SER A 522 -18.80 -14.88 -23.43
N VAL A 523 -18.78 -13.85 -24.28
CA VAL A 523 -17.55 -13.39 -24.93
C VAL A 523 -16.52 -12.92 -23.90
N GLU A 524 -16.96 -12.19 -22.87
CA GLU A 524 -16.10 -11.71 -21.79
C GLU A 524 -15.37 -12.84 -21.07
N ASN A 525 -16.08 -13.87 -20.58
CA ASN A 525 -15.43 -14.97 -19.86
C ASN A 525 -14.53 -15.81 -20.77
N ASN A 526 -14.86 -15.98 -22.06
CA ASN A 526 -13.95 -16.62 -23.01
C ASN A 526 -12.69 -15.78 -23.26
N ALA A 527 -12.81 -14.45 -23.30
CA ALA A 527 -11.66 -13.55 -23.37
C ALA A 527 -10.80 -13.63 -22.10
N LYS A 528 -11.41 -13.66 -20.90
CA LYS A 528 -10.70 -13.87 -19.62
C LYS A 528 -9.91 -15.18 -19.61
N VAL A 529 -10.54 -16.30 -20.03
CA VAL A 529 -9.87 -17.60 -20.17
C VAL A 529 -8.71 -17.52 -21.16
N SER A 530 -8.89 -16.86 -22.31
CA SER A 530 -7.83 -16.69 -23.31
C SER A 530 -6.62 -15.93 -22.74
N LEU A 531 -6.86 -14.83 -22.04
CA LEU A 531 -5.80 -14.03 -21.40
C LEU A 531 -5.05 -14.80 -20.32
N LEU A 532 -5.75 -15.59 -19.51
CA LEU A 532 -5.14 -16.46 -18.50
C LEU A 532 -4.22 -17.52 -19.15
N LEU A 533 -4.68 -18.17 -20.22
CA LEU A 533 -3.90 -19.16 -20.96
C LEU A 533 -2.65 -18.51 -21.60
N GLU A 534 -2.81 -17.33 -22.19
CA GLU A 534 -1.71 -16.54 -22.75
C GLU A 534 -0.66 -16.20 -21.67
N ALA A 535 -1.11 -15.73 -20.50
CA ALA A 535 -0.22 -15.42 -19.38
C ALA A 535 0.55 -16.65 -18.90
N LEU A 536 -0.12 -17.80 -18.75
CA LEU A 536 0.52 -19.06 -18.36
C LEU A 536 1.54 -19.55 -19.39
N MET A 537 1.19 -19.52 -20.68
CA MET A 537 2.13 -19.87 -21.75
C MET A 537 3.35 -18.95 -21.74
N THR A 538 3.16 -17.66 -21.52
CA THR A 538 4.24 -16.67 -21.42
C THR A 538 5.14 -16.96 -20.21
N LEU A 539 4.58 -17.29 -19.06
CA LEU A 539 5.34 -17.64 -17.85
C LEU A 539 6.16 -18.92 -18.07
N LEU A 540 5.55 -19.98 -18.60
CA LEU A 540 6.22 -21.25 -18.87
C LEU A 540 7.33 -21.12 -19.92
N HIS A 541 7.11 -20.28 -20.94
CA HIS A 541 8.15 -19.97 -21.93
C HIS A 541 9.33 -19.23 -21.29
N LYS A 542 9.08 -18.20 -20.47
CA LYS A 542 10.15 -17.46 -19.76
C LYS A 542 10.97 -18.36 -18.83
N SER A 543 10.37 -19.42 -18.30
CA SER A 543 11.07 -20.42 -17.47
C SER A 543 11.66 -21.60 -18.27
N ASN A 544 11.67 -21.56 -19.60
CA ASN A 544 12.14 -22.65 -20.49
C ASN A 544 11.45 -24.01 -20.25
N MET A 545 10.17 -24.00 -19.86
CA MET A 545 9.37 -25.20 -19.57
C MET A 545 8.34 -25.52 -20.66
N LEU A 546 8.42 -24.86 -21.82
CA LEU A 546 7.47 -25.02 -22.92
C LEU A 546 8.24 -25.27 -24.23
N SER A 547 7.92 -26.39 -24.89
CA SER A 547 8.47 -26.76 -26.20
C SER A 547 7.36 -27.04 -27.21
N VAL A 548 7.63 -26.83 -28.50
CA VAL A 548 6.62 -27.08 -29.54
C VAL A 548 6.40 -28.57 -29.72
N THR A 549 5.28 -29.08 -29.20
CA THR A 549 4.78 -30.42 -29.50
C THR A 549 3.59 -30.34 -30.45
N PRO A 550 3.37 -31.36 -31.32
CA PRO A 550 2.17 -31.42 -32.15
C PRO A 550 0.88 -31.42 -31.33
N SER A 551 0.92 -31.96 -30.10
CA SER A 551 -0.19 -31.93 -29.15
C SER A 551 -0.48 -30.51 -28.65
N LEU A 552 0.56 -29.74 -28.27
CA LEU A 552 0.42 -28.34 -27.87
C LEU A 552 -0.18 -27.50 -28.99
N ALA A 553 0.36 -27.60 -30.21
CA ALA A 553 -0.13 -26.83 -31.35
C ALA A 553 -1.59 -27.16 -31.68
N LYS A 554 -1.99 -28.43 -31.58
CA LYS A 554 -3.38 -28.85 -31.74
C LYS A 554 -4.27 -28.33 -30.62
N ALA A 555 -3.83 -28.42 -29.37
CA ALA A 555 -4.58 -27.95 -28.20
C ALA A 555 -4.84 -26.44 -28.27
N VAL A 556 -3.82 -25.64 -28.61
CA VAL A 556 -3.93 -24.18 -28.78
C VAL A 556 -4.91 -23.83 -29.91
N ARG A 557 -4.74 -24.42 -31.11
CA ARG A 557 -5.60 -24.10 -32.27
C ARG A 557 -7.06 -24.53 -32.05
N SER A 558 -7.26 -25.73 -31.51
CA SER A 558 -8.62 -26.22 -31.21
C SER A 558 -9.30 -25.42 -30.10
N GLY A 559 -8.56 -25.04 -29.06
CA GLY A 559 -9.05 -24.20 -27.98
C GLY A 559 -9.46 -22.80 -28.42
N ILE A 560 -8.63 -22.14 -29.24
CA ILE A 560 -8.95 -20.83 -29.83
C ILE A 560 -10.25 -20.92 -30.63
N ALA A 561 -10.34 -21.88 -31.55
CA ALA A 561 -11.53 -22.06 -32.38
C ALA A 561 -12.79 -22.35 -31.53
N ARG A 562 -12.67 -23.13 -30.45
CA ARG A 562 -13.77 -23.44 -29.54
C ARG A 562 -14.27 -22.20 -28.80
N ARG A 563 -13.37 -21.37 -28.28
CA ARG A 563 -13.72 -20.11 -27.58
C ARG A 563 -14.34 -19.08 -28.51
N GLU A 564 -13.87 -19.00 -29.74
CA GLU A 564 -14.44 -18.14 -30.79
C GLU A 564 -15.83 -18.62 -31.22
N GLN A 565 -16.03 -19.92 -31.38
CA GLN A 565 -17.32 -20.50 -31.77
C GLN A 565 -18.37 -20.36 -30.66
N ALA A 566 -17.97 -20.45 -29.39
CA ALA A 566 -18.85 -20.26 -28.24
C ALA A 566 -19.34 -18.80 -28.10
N SER A 567 -18.61 -17.85 -28.68
CA SER A 567 -18.82 -16.42 -28.53
C SER A 567 -19.68 -15.86 -29.67
N ARG A 568 -20.88 -15.38 -29.33
CA ARG A 568 -21.89 -14.93 -30.32
C ARG A 568 -21.80 -13.45 -30.70
N ASP A 569 -21.26 -12.61 -29.80
CA ASP A 569 -21.20 -11.16 -29.98
C ASP A 569 -19.81 -10.71 -30.48
N ARG A 570 -19.71 -10.51 -31.80
CA ARG A 570 -18.44 -10.25 -32.49
C ARG A 570 -18.09 -8.76 -32.62
N ASP A 571 -19.02 -7.87 -32.30
CA ASP A 571 -18.83 -6.43 -32.41
C ASP A 571 -18.38 -5.80 -31.07
N SER A 572 -18.31 -6.61 -30.02
CA SER A 572 -17.89 -6.21 -28.68
C SER A 572 -16.38 -5.95 -28.57
N ILE A 573 -15.98 -5.10 -27.62
CA ILE A 573 -14.55 -4.85 -27.32
C ILE A 573 -13.91 -6.14 -26.80
N GLU A 574 -14.66 -6.93 -26.03
CA GLU A 574 -14.28 -8.21 -25.46
C GLU A 574 -13.91 -9.23 -26.56
N TRP A 575 -14.60 -9.18 -27.70
CA TRP A 575 -14.26 -10.00 -28.87
C TRP A 575 -12.88 -9.64 -29.43
N SER A 576 -12.53 -8.35 -29.50
CA SER A 576 -11.20 -7.92 -29.94
C SER A 576 -10.10 -8.46 -29.03
N TYR A 577 -10.30 -8.41 -27.71
CA TYR A 577 -9.35 -8.96 -26.73
C TYR A 577 -9.18 -10.48 -26.91
N LEU A 578 -10.28 -11.21 -27.14
CA LEU A 578 -10.25 -12.65 -27.40
C LEU A 578 -9.45 -12.97 -28.67
N GLN A 579 -9.70 -12.25 -29.76
CA GLN A 579 -9.00 -12.41 -31.03
C GLN A 579 -7.50 -12.12 -30.91
N GLU A 580 -7.15 -10.99 -30.30
CA GLU A 580 -5.76 -10.60 -30.12
C GLU A 580 -4.99 -11.59 -29.23
N SER A 581 -5.60 -12.04 -28.14
CA SER A 581 -5.00 -13.05 -27.26
C SER A 581 -4.80 -14.39 -27.99
N GLY A 582 -5.82 -14.83 -28.74
CA GLY A 582 -5.73 -16.02 -29.60
C GLY A 582 -4.60 -15.91 -30.62
N PHE A 583 -4.47 -14.75 -31.27
CA PHE A 583 -3.39 -14.47 -32.21
C PHE A 583 -2.01 -14.55 -31.53
N ARG A 584 -1.84 -13.93 -30.35
CA ARG A 584 -0.56 -13.96 -29.62
C ARG A 584 -0.17 -15.37 -29.20
N MET A 585 -1.11 -16.17 -28.68
CA MET A 585 -0.85 -17.58 -28.34
C MET A 585 -0.45 -18.40 -29.57
N ARG A 586 -1.13 -18.22 -30.70
CA ARG A 586 -0.80 -18.92 -31.95
C ARG A 586 0.58 -18.48 -32.47
N PHE A 587 0.86 -17.18 -32.42
CA PHE A 587 2.15 -16.64 -32.82
C PHE A 587 3.30 -17.19 -31.95
N MET A 588 3.08 -17.32 -30.64
CA MET A 588 4.05 -17.95 -29.73
C MET A 588 4.40 -19.37 -30.17
N VAL A 589 3.40 -20.20 -30.47
CA VAL A 589 3.62 -21.59 -30.89
C VAL A 589 4.28 -21.68 -32.26
N ASP A 590 3.86 -20.85 -33.21
CA ASP A 590 4.32 -20.96 -34.59
C ASP A 590 5.71 -20.32 -34.82
N HIS A 591 6.14 -19.34 -33.99
CA HIS A 591 7.34 -18.51 -34.27
C HIS A 591 8.30 -18.27 -33.09
N ILE A 592 7.87 -18.44 -31.83
CA ILE A 592 8.69 -18.07 -30.65
C ILE A 592 9.22 -19.31 -29.92
N LEU A 593 8.38 -20.33 -29.74
CA LEU A 593 8.75 -21.51 -28.99
C LEU A 593 9.79 -22.36 -29.75
N PRO A 594 10.74 -22.99 -29.02
CA PRO A 594 11.82 -23.77 -29.60
C PRO A 594 11.36 -25.12 -30.17
#